data_AF-A0A522WMV0-F1
#
_entry.id   AF-A0A522WMV0-F1
#
_cell.length_a   1.000
_cell.length_b   1.000
_cell.length_c   1.000
_cell.angle_alpha   90.00
_cell.angle_beta   90.00
_cell.angle_gamma   90.00
#
_symmetry.space_group_name_H-M   'P 1'
#
loop_
_entity.id
_entity.type
_entity.pdbx_description
1 polymer ?
#
loop_
_entity_poly.entity_id
_entity_poly.type
_entity_poly.pdbx_seq_one_letter_code
_entity_poly.pdbx_strand_id
1 'polypeptide(L)'
;MPSPLKPNAAQLGDGFGPDGAEALRIRGMVGRYAVIAVTVWTVLLGGSLWWNIDRQTAVTLELALNTARSAFSKDLAYRLWASGHGGVYVEPTEKTPPSPWMAHLPDRDVVTSDGRQLTLMNPAYMLREMMQDYGEYYGIKGRIVGIVYLNPNNEADPWEA
;
A
#
# COMPACT_ATOMS: atom_id res chain seq x y z
N MET A 1 45.17 -51.73 73.84
CA MET A 1 45.47 -50.38 73.30
C MET A 1 46.99 -50.25 73.18
N PRO A 2 47.60 -49.58 72.16
CA PRO A 2 47.10 -48.81 71.00
C PRO A 2 47.46 -49.50 69.65
N SER A 3 46.96 -49.13 68.46
CA SER A 3 47.33 -47.96 67.64
C SER A 3 46.39 -47.82 66.41
N PRO A 4 46.19 -46.61 65.84
CA PRO A 4 45.25 -46.35 64.76
C PRO A 4 45.92 -46.50 63.38
N LEU A 5 45.28 -47.19 62.44
CA LEU A 5 45.69 -47.20 61.03
C LEU A 5 44.73 -46.35 60.19
N LYS A 6 45.33 -45.33 59.59
CA LYS A 6 44.82 -44.35 58.63
C LYS A 6 44.36 -45.03 57.31
N PRO A 7 43.63 -44.29 56.45
CA PRO A 7 42.62 -44.84 55.56
C PRO A 7 43.21 -45.51 54.31
N ASN A 8 42.55 -46.55 53.81
CA ASN A 8 42.91 -47.13 52.52
C ASN A 8 42.29 -46.29 51.39
N ALA A 9 43.14 -45.54 50.71
CA ALA A 9 42.84 -44.71 49.55
C ALA A 9 42.65 -45.54 48.27
N ALA A 10 41.72 -46.50 48.29
CA ALA A 10 41.47 -47.41 47.16
C ALA A 10 40.01 -47.41 46.66
N GLN A 11 39.19 -46.43 47.06
CA GLN A 11 37.81 -46.26 46.54
C GLN A 11 37.61 -44.95 45.76
N LEU A 12 38.66 -44.49 45.08
CA LEU A 12 38.54 -43.48 44.01
C LEU A 12 38.95 -44.14 42.69
N GLY A 13 38.13 -45.08 42.24
CA GLY A 13 38.28 -45.76 40.95
C GLY A 13 36.95 -45.73 40.21
N ASP A 14 36.87 -44.80 39.25
CA ASP A 14 36.05 -44.83 38.03
C ASP A 14 34.55 -45.12 38.17
N GLY A 15 33.82 -44.11 38.67
CA GLY A 15 32.36 -44.04 38.60
C GLY A 15 31.82 -43.78 37.18
N PHE A 16 32.14 -44.62 36.20
CA PHE A 16 31.48 -44.69 34.89
C PHE A 16 31.30 -46.15 34.48
N GLY A 17 30.23 -46.77 34.95
CA GLY A 17 29.74 -48.04 34.40
C GLY A 17 29.23 -47.89 32.96
N PRO A 18 29.03 -49.01 32.22
CA PRO A 18 28.59 -49.02 30.81
C PRO A 18 27.33 -48.18 30.56
N ASP A 19 26.45 -48.05 31.55
CA ASP A 19 25.22 -47.25 31.53
C ASP A 19 25.47 -45.74 31.32
N GLY A 20 26.59 -45.22 31.83
CA GLY A 20 26.96 -43.80 31.69
C GLY A 20 27.43 -43.45 30.28
N ALA A 21 28.16 -44.37 29.63
CA ALA A 21 28.63 -44.19 28.26
C ALA A 21 27.50 -44.27 27.24
N GLU A 22 26.51 -45.16 27.46
CA GLU A 22 25.30 -45.24 26.64
C GLU A 22 24.42 -44.00 26.80
N ALA A 23 24.23 -43.50 28.03
CA ALA A 23 23.49 -42.26 28.30
C ALA A 23 24.13 -41.04 27.61
N LEU A 24 25.47 -40.96 27.60
CA LEU A 24 26.20 -39.90 26.89
C LEU A 24 26.06 -40.01 25.36
N ARG A 25 26.07 -41.23 24.79
CA ARG A 25 25.82 -41.46 23.36
C ARG A 25 24.40 -41.07 22.95
N ILE A 26 23.39 -41.45 23.74
CA ILE A 26 21.99 -41.11 23.47
C ILE A 26 21.77 -39.60 23.53
N ARG A 27 22.33 -38.92 24.55
CA ARG A 27 22.27 -37.45 24.65
C ARG A 27 22.91 -36.76 23.43
N GLY A 28 24.04 -37.26 22.94
CA GLY A 28 24.69 -36.75 21.73
C GLY A 28 23.85 -36.94 20.46
N MET A 29 23.23 -38.11 20.29
CA MET A 29 22.31 -38.37 19.17
C MET A 29 21.08 -37.46 19.22
N VAL A 30 20.44 -37.34 20.39
CA VAL A 30 19.28 -36.46 20.59
C VAL A 30 19.65 -35.01 20.30
N GLY A 31 20.79 -34.53 20.81
CA GLY A 31 21.28 -33.17 20.53
C GLY A 31 21.51 -32.92 19.03
N ARG A 32 22.11 -33.88 18.31
CA ARG A 32 22.31 -33.78 16.86
C ARG A 32 20.99 -33.70 16.10
N TYR A 33 20.01 -34.56 16.42
CA TYR A 33 18.70 -34.51 15.78
C TYR A 33 17.93 -33.24 16.13
N ALA A 34 18.03 -32.75 17.37
CA ALA A 34 17.42 -31.50 17.78
C ALA A 34 18.00 -30.30 16.99
N VAL A 35 19.32 -30.23 16.82
CA VAL A 35 19.97 -29.19 16.00
C VAL A 35 19.50 -29.28 14.55
N ILE A 36 19.47 -30.47 13.95
CA ILE A 36 18.97 -30.66 12.58
C ILE A 36 17.51 -30.21 12.46
N ALA A 37 16.65 -30.61 13.40
CA ALA A 37 15.24 -30.24 13.40
C ALA A 37 15.06 -28.72 13.49
N VAL A 38 15.80 -28.05 14.39
CA VAL A 38 15.78 -26.59 14.53
C VAL A 38 16.28 -25.92 13.25
N THR A 39 17.40 -26.38 12.68
CA THR A 39 17.93 -25.81 11.44
C THR A 39 16.95 -25.94 10.29
N VAL A 40 16.38 -27.13 10.09
CA VAL A 40 15.37 -27.37 9.05
C VAL A 40 14.15 -26.49 9.27
N TRP A 41 13.65 -26.40 10.50
CA TRP A 41 12.52 -25.55 10.85
C TRP A 41 12.80 -24.07 10.57
N THR A 42 13.97 -23.56 10.95
CA THR A 42 14.38 -22.17 10.69
C THR A 42 14.47 -21.90 9.18
N VAL A 43 15.03 -22.82 8.39
CA VAL A 43 15.09 -22.68 6.93
C VAL A 43 13.68 -22.68 6.32
N LEU A 44 12.79 -23.56 6.77
CA LEU A 44 11.41 -23.61 6.29
C LEU A 44 10.65 -22.33 6.61
N LEU A 45 10.77 -21.82 7.85
CA LEU A 45 10.17 -20.55 8.24
C LEU A 45 10.76 -19.37 7.47
N GLY A 46 12.08 -19.32 7.29
CA GLY A 46 12.75 -18.27 6.54
C GLY A 46 12.35 -18.25 5.06
N GLY A 47 12.30 -19.42 4.42
CA GLY A 47 11.83 -19.55 3.03
C GLY A 47 10.36 -19.18 2.88
N SER A 48 9.50 -19.61 3.81
CA SER A 48 8.08 -19.25 3.85
C SER A 48 7.88 -17.74 4.00
N LEU A 49 8.62 -17.11 4.92
CA LEU A 49 8.56 -15.67 5.14
C LEU A 49 9.02 -14.89 3.89
N TRP A 50 10.14 -15.29 3.29
CA TRP A 50 10.65 -14.64 2.08
C TRP A 50 9.65 -14.72 0.92
N TRP A 51 9.09 -15.91 0.67
CA TRP A 51 8.06 -16.12 -0.34
C TRP A 51 6.79 -15.29 -0.05
N ASN A 52 6.41 -15.20 1.21
CA ASN A 52 5.23 -14.46 1.62
C ASN A 52 5.41 -12.95 1.42
N ILE A 53 6.59 -12.39 1.71
CA ILE A 53 6.91 -10.98 1.48
C ILE A 53 6.87 -10.66 -0.03
N ASP A 54 7.52 -11.47 -0.86
CA ASP A 54 7.54 -11.28 -2.32
C ASP A 54 6.13 -11.36 -2.95
N ARG A 55 5.31 -12.30 -2.46
CA ARG A 55 3.91 -12.40 -2.90
C ARG A 55 3.06 -11.23 -2.42
N GLN A 56 3.26 -10.74 -1.19
CA GLN A 56 2.52 -9.59 -0.68
C GLN A 56 2.82 -8.33 -1.48
N THR A 57 4.09 -8.04 -1.78
CA THR A 57 4.45 -6.85 -2.55
C THR A 57 3.86 -6.86 -3.96
N ALA A 58 3.90 -8.01 -4.65
CA ALA A 58 3.30 -8.17 -5.96
C ALA A 58 1.77 -7.94 -5.94
N VAL A 59 1.08 -8.53 -4.97
CA VAL A 59 -0.37 -8.38 -4.81
C VAL A 59 -0.75 -6.95 -4.44
N THR A 60 0.01 -6.29 -3.56
CA THR A 60 -0.24 -4.89 -3.19
C THR A 60 -0.11 -3.97 -4.40
N LEU A 61 0.91 -4.16 -5.24
CA LEU A 61 1.09 -3.37 -6.46
C LEU A 61 -0.06 -3.59 -7.45
N GLU A 62 -0.46 -4.85 -7.66
CA GLU A 62 -1.57 -5.18 -8.55
C GLU A 62 -2.89 -4.54 -8.07
N LEU A 63 -3.16 -4.61 -6.76
CA LEU A 63 -4.34 -3.99 -6.17
C LEU A 63 -4.32 -2.46 -6.31
N ALA A 64 -3.16 -1.83 -6.08
CA ALA A 64 -2.99 -0.39 -6.26
C ALA A 64 -3.23 0.02 -7.72
N LEU A 65 -2.67 -0.71 -8.68
CA LEU A 65 -2.86 -0.45 -10.10
C LEU A 65 -4.32 -0.63 -10.54
N ASN A 66 -4.99 -1.69 -10.08
CA ASN A 66 -6.40 -1.91 -10.41
C ASN A 66 -7.30 -0.84 -9.80
N THR A 67 -7.00 -0.41 -8.57
CA THR A 67 -7.68 0.70 -7.91
C THR A 67 -7.50 2.01 -8.69
N ALA A 68 -6.27 2.33 -9.11
CA ALA A 68 -5.98 3.52 -9.92
C ALA A 68 -6.70 3.49 -11.28
N ARG A 69 -6.68 2.34 -11.98
CA ARG A 69 -7.37 2.15 -13.27
C ARG A 69 -8.89 2.30 -13.12
N SER A 70 -9.46 1.75 -12.04
CA SER A 70 -10.90 1.84 -11.76
C SER A 70 -11.32 3.28 -11.52
N ALA A 71 -10.56 4.04 -10.71
CA ALA A 71 -10.80 5.46 -10.50
C ALA A 71 -10.69 6.26 -11.79
N PHE A 72 -9.60 6.09 -12.55
CA PHE A 72 -9.43 6.75 -13.83
C PHE A 72 -10.58 6.45 -14.81
N SER A 73 -11.04 5.20 -14.86
CA SER A 73 -12.14 4.80 -15.75
C SER A 73 -13.45 5.48 -15.37
N LYS A 74 -13.71 5.67 -14.07
CA LYS A 74 -14.87 6.43 -13.58
C LYS A 74 -14.76 7.90 -13.96
N ASP A 75 -13.62 8.53 -13.69
CA ASP A 75 -13.35 9.93 -14.03
C ASP A 75 -13.51 10.18 -15.53
N LEU A 76 -12.99 9.26 -16.36
CA LEU A 76 -13.16 9.29 -17.81
C LEU A 76 -14.63 9.18 -18.21
N ALA A 77 -15.38 8.25 -17.62
CA ALA A 77 -16.81 8.09 -17.91
C ALA A 77 -17.61 9.35 -17.57
N TYR A 78 -17.36 9.97 -16.41
CA TYR A 78 -17.98 11.24 -16.02
C TYR A 78 -17.63 12.37 -16.99
N ARG A 79 -16.35 12.48 -17.36
CA ARG A 79 -15.89 13.50 -18.30
C ARG A 79 -16.51 13.31 -19.68
N LEU A 80 -16.59 12.08 -20.18
CA LEU A 80 -17.23 11.76 -21.46
C LEU A 80 -18.72 12.07 -21.45
N TRP A 81 -19.43 11.69 -20.38
CA TRP A 81 -20.84 12.02 -20.21
C TRP A 81 -21.05 13.55 -20.24
N ALA A 82 -20.29 14.30 -19.46
CA ALA A 82 -20.41 15.76 -19.42
C ALA A 82 -20.05 16.40 -20.77
N SER A 83 -19.03 15.87 -21.46
CA SER A 83 -18.61 16.35 -22.79
C SER A 83 -19.70 16.12 -23.83
N GLY A 84 -20.39 14.97 -23.77
CA GLY A 84 -21.52 14.66 -24.65
C GLY A 84 -22.71 15.60 -24.50
N HIS A 85 -22.83 16.29 -23.36
CA HIS A 85 -23.87 17.30 -23.11
C HIS A 85 -23.38 18.74 -23.28
N GLY A 86 -22.10 18.95 -23.61
CA GLY A 86 -21.50 20.30 -23.71
C GLY A 86 -21.16 20.95 -22.37
N GLY A 87 -21.32 20.23 -21.26
CA GLY A 87 -21.13 20.74 -19.89
C GLY A 87 -22.45 20.80 -19.09
N VAL A 88 -22.39 21.41 -17.92
CA VAL A 88 -23.54 21.55 -17.01
C VAL A 88 -23.56 22.97 -16.47
N TYR A 89 -24.74 23.59 -16.43
CA TYR A 89 -24.94 24.89 -15.79
C TYR A 89 -25.15 24.74 -14.28
N VAL A 90 -24.46 25.54 -13.49
CA VAL A 90 -24.58 25.56 -12.02
C VAL A 90 -24.72 26.99 -11.52
N GLU A 91 -25.25 27.16 -10.32
CA GLU A 91 -25.24 28.47 -9.65
C GLU A 91 -23.79 28.82 -9.24
N PRO A 92 -23.26 29.99 -9.64
CA PRO A 92 -21.90 30.36 -9.31
C PRO A 92 -21.75 30.60 -7.81
N THR A 93 -20.68 30.09 -7.23
CA THR A 93 -20.32 30.30 -5.81
C THR A 93 -18.89 30.79 -5.70
N GLU A 94 -18.43 31.14 -4.49
CA GLU A 94 -17.01 31.46 -4.26
C GLU A 94 -16.08 30.30 -4.61
N LYS A 95 -16.54 29.05 -4.43
CA LYS A 95 -15.79 27.84 -4.80
C LYS A 95 -15.92 27.49 -6.28
N THR A 96 -17.07 27.83 -6.86
CA THR A 96 -17.42 27.53 -8.24
C THR A 96 -17.68 28.82 -9.04
N PRO A 97 -16.70 29.74 -9.18
CA PRO A 97 -16.91 30.97 -9.92
C PRO A 97 -16.97 30.71 -11.44
N PRO A 98 -17.58 31.61 -12.23
CA PRO A 98 -17.55 31.53 -13.68
C PRO A 98 -16.12 31.42 -14.22
N SER A 99 -15.86 30.39 -15.04
CA SER A 99 -14.51 30.10 -15.48
C SER A 99 -13.96 31.21 -16.41
N PRO A 100 -12.79 31.81 -16.11
CA PRO A 100 -12.15 32.77 -17.01
C PRO A 100 -11.77 32.16 -18.37
N TRP A 101 -11.42 30.87 -18.38
CA TRP A 101 -11.01 30.13 -19.58
C TRP A 101 -12.15 29.90 -20.57
N MET A 102 -13.39 30.15 -20.16
CA MET A 102 -14.59 30.04 -20.99
C MET A 102 -15.21 31.41 -21.30
N ALA A 103 -14.56 32.52 -20.96
CA ALA A 103 -15.09 33.87 -21.16
C ALA A 103 -15.39 34.22 -22.64
N HIS A 104 -14.81 33.48 -23.58
CA HIS A 104 -15.06 33.64 -25.01
C HIS A 104 -16.38 32.99 -25.48
N LEU A 105 -17.03 32.19 -24.64
CA LEU A 105 -18.31 31.57 -24.98
C LEU A 105 -19.46 32.53 -24.69
N PRO A 106 -20.36 32.81 -25.65
CA PRO A 106 -21.44 33.77 -25.47
C PRO A 106 -22.45 33.30 -24.40
N ASP A 107 -22.70 31.98 -24.34
CA ASP A 107 -23.66 31.40 -23.42
C ASP A 107 -22.98 30.87 -22.14
N ARG A 108 -21.78 31.35 -21.77
CA ARG A 108 -21.11 30.89 -20.55
C ARG A 108 -21.99 31.15 -19.33
N ASP A 109 -22.53 32.36 -19.20
CA ASP A 109 -23.37 32.76 -18.09
C ASP A 109 -24.76 33.10 -18.60
N VAL A 110 -25.78 32.50 -17.99
CA VAL A 110 -27.18 32.66 -18.39
C VAL A 110 -28.04 33.01 -17.20
N VAL A 111 -29.17 33.66 -17.48
CA VAL A 111 -30.21 33.91 -16.48
C VAL A 111 -31.43 33.11 -16.87
N THR A 112 -31.92 32.27 -15.95
CA THR A 112 -33.11 31.46 -16.17
C THR A 112 -34.38 32.32 -16.15
N SER A 113 -35.50 31.77 -16.61
CA SER A 113 -36.79 32.48 -16.62
C SER A 113 -37.29 32.88 -15.22
N ASP A 114 -36.85 32.16 -14.17
CA ASP A 114 -37.10 32.45 -12.76
C ASP A 114 -36.03 33.35 -12.12
N GLY A 115 -35.09 33.89 -12.90
CA GLY A 115 -34.12 34.89 -12.46
C GLY A 115 -32.85 34.35 -11.80
N ARG A 116 -32.62 33.03 -11.80
CA ARG A 116 -31.38 32.44 -11.27
C ARG A 116 -30.24 32.65 -12.25
N GLN A 117 -29.08 33.01 -11.71
CA GLN A 117 -27.85 33.13 -12.47
C GLN A 117 -27.15 31.79 -12.51
N LEU A 118 -26.80 31.32 -13.70
CA LEU A 118 -26.07 30.08 -13.89
C LEU A 118 -24.82 30.33 -14.71
N THR A 119 -23.75 29.59 -14.42
CA THR A 119 -22.52 29.55 -15.20
C THR A 119 -22.25 28.14 -15.71
N LEU A 120 -21.72 28.05 -16.92
CA LEU A 120 -21.35 26.79 -17.55
C LEU A 120 -20.09 26.23 -16.89
N MET A 121 -20.19 24.99 -16.40
CA MET A 121 -19.05 24.16 -16.06
C MET A 121 -18.76 23.20 -17.21
N ASN A 122 -17.57 23.33 -17.80
CA ASN A 122 -17.10 22.34 -18.74
C ASN A 122 -16.59 21.08 -18.00
N PRO A 123 -16.46 19.94 -18.72
CA PRO A 123 -16.06 18.68 -18.11
C PRO A 123 -14.72 18.72 -17.36
N ALA A 124 -13.77 19.54 -17.82
CA ALA A 124 -12.47 19.69 -17.16
C ALA A 124 -12.56 20.48 -15.85
N TYR A 125 -13.45 21.49 -15.79
CA TYR A 125 -13.72 22.22 -14.57
C TYR A 125 -14.44 21.32 -13.55
N MET A 126 -15.51 20.64 -13.98
CA MET A 126 -16.25 19.70 -13.13
C MET A 126 -15.34 18.64 -12.51
N LEU A 127 -14.51 17.98 -13.33
CA LEU A 127 -13.64 16.92 -12.85
C LEU A 127 -12.58 17.42 -11.87
N ARG A 128 -12.02 18.62 -12.12
CA ARG A 128 -11.06 19.23 -11.20
C ARG A 128 -11.68 19.54 -9.84
N GLU A 129 -12.88 20.12 -9.84
CA GLU A 129 -13.59 20.43 -8.60
C GLU A 129 -13.91 19.14 -7.83
N MET A 130 -14.36 18.09 -8.53
CA MET A 130 -14.60 16.78 -7.93
C MET A 130 -13.32 16.18 -7.31
N MET A 131 -12.19 16.22 -8.01
CA MET A 131 -10.91 15.73 -7.51
C MET A 131 -10.41 16.53 -6.29
N GLN A 132 -10.61 17.85 -6.30
CA GLN A 132 -10.16 18.75 -5.24
C GLN A 132 -11.00 18.60 -3.96
N ASP A 133 -12.34 18.58 -4.11
CA ASP A 133 -13.25 18.61 -2.97
C ASP A 133 -13.57 17.21 -2.43
N TYR A 134 -13.48 16.18 -3.27
CA TYR A 134 -13.92 14.83 -2.93
C TYR A 134 -12.84 13.75 -3.05
N GLY A 135 -11.58 14.11 -3.38
CA GLY A 135 -10.48 13.14 -3.50
C GLY A 135 -10.25 12.28 -2.26
N GLU A 136 -10.55 12.80 -1.06
CA GLU A 136 -10.45 12.04 0.19
C GLU A 136 -11.53 10.96 0.33
N TYR A 137 -12.74 11.18 -0.19
CA TYR A 137 -13.84 10.21 -0.09
C TYR A 137 -13.57 8.95 -0.91
N TYR A 138 -12.88 9.08 -2.04
CA TYR A 138 -12.53 7.95 -2.89
C TYR A 138 -11.18 7.31 -2.52
N GLY A 139 -10.45 7.90 -1.56
CA GLY A 139 -9.14 7.44 -1.12
C GLY A 139 -8.03 7.56 -2.17
N ILE A 140 -8.30 8.25 -3.29
CA ILE A 140 -7.40 8.35 -4.44
C ILE A 140 -7.31 9.83 -4.80
N LYS A 141 -6.10 10.39 -4.67
CA LYS A 141 -5.81 11.75 -5.10
C LYS A 141 -5.35 11.73 -6.55
N GLY A 142 -6.02 12.52 -7.38
CA GLY A 142 -5.67 12.74 -8.78
C GLY A 142 -5.73 14.22 -9.10
N ARG A 143 -5.09 14.61 -10.21
CA ARG A 143 -5.25 15.95 -10.79
C ARG A 143 -5.21 15.85 -12.31
N ILE A 144 -5.82 16.83 -12.97
CA ILE A 144 -5.75 16.96 -14.43
C ILE A 144 -4.45 17.67 -14.79
N VAL A 145 -3.64 17.03 -15.63
CA VAL A 145 -2.36 17.58 -16.11
C VAL A 145 -2.25 17.45 -17.63
N GLY A 146 -1.40 18.26 -18.25
CA GLY A 146 -1.07 18.14 -19.65
C GLY A 146 0.15 18.96 -20.02
N ILE A 147 0.83 18.53 -21.09
CA ILE A 147 1.96 19.25 -21.70
C ILE A 147 1.46 20.54 -22.38
N VAL A 148 0.26 20.49 -22.96
CA VAL A 148 -0.45 21.64 -23.52
C VAL A 148 -1.68 21.90 -22.65
N TYR A 149 -1.71 23.05 -21.99
CA TYR A 149 -2.73 23.38 -20.99
C TYR A 149 -3.27 24.81 -21.19
N LEU A 150 -4.57 24.98 -20.95
CA LEU A 150 -5.22 26.31 -20.89
C LEU A 150 -5.22 26.86 -19.47
N ASN A 151 -5.44 26.00 -18.47
CA ASN A 151 -5.36 26.38 -17.07
C ASN A 151 -3.94 26.10 -16.55
N PRO A 152 -3.20 27.10 -16.06
CA PRO A 152 -1.85 26.92 -15.52
C PRO A 152 -1.71 25.87 -14.42
N ASN A 153 -2.76 25.62 -13.63
CA ASN A 153 -2.75 24.58 -12.59
C ASN A 153 -2.67 23.15 -13.17
N ASN A 154 -2.85 23.00 -14.48
CA ASN A 154 -2.75 21.72 -15.18
C ASN A 154 -1.36 21.52 -15.82
N GLU A 155 -0.39 22.40 -15.55
CA GLU A 155 0.99 22.16 -15.99
C GLU A 155 1.51 20.86 -15.40
N ALA A 156 2.00 20.00 -16.29
CA ALA A 156 2.68 18.76 -15.91
C ALA A 156 4.04 19.10 -15.31
N ASP A 157 4.37 18.49 -14.18
CA ASP A 157 5.71 18.60 -13.62
C ASP A 157 6.69 17.63 -14.33
N PRO A 158 8.01 17.64 -14.01
CA PRO A 158 8.97 16.78 -14.68
C PRO A 158 8.75 15.27 -14.51
N TRP A 159 7.99 14.82 -13.50
CA TRP A 159 7.71 13.38 -13.34
C TRP A 159 6.46 12.97 -14.13
N GLU A 160 5.53 13.90 -14.38
CA GLU A 160 4.30 13.69 -15.14
C GLU A 160 4.44 13.88 -16.65
N ALA A 161 5.49 14.58 -17.09
CA ALA A 161 5.75 14.94 -18.48
C ALA A 161 6.25 13.78 -19.35
#